data_AF-A0A2W4PSX0-F1
#
_entry.id   AF-A0A2W4PSX0-F1
#
_cell.length_a   1.000
_cell.length_b   1.000
_cell.length_c   1.000
_cell.angle_alpha   90.00
_cell.angle_beta   90.00
_cell.angle_gamma   90.00
#
_symmetry.space_group_name_H-M   'P 1'
#
loop_
_entity.id
_entity.type
_entity.pdbx_description
1 polymer ?
#
loop_
_entity_poly.entity_id
_entity_poly.type
_entity_poly.pdbx_seq_one_letter_code
_entity_poly.pdbx_strand_id
1 'polypeptide(L)'
;LKIPKHRKPFTEEELVRLGTLTPDASAVLRQAVEARLNIVISGGTGSGKTSLTNYLVSLIPPGQRTITCEEVAEIQTDRFHHVSMESRPPNTEGRGEVTLRDLVINALRQRPDRIIVGECRAGEAWDMIQAMSTGHPGSMTTVHADEVEEAVERLVNMVLLAGKDLPVPVILRQIALAVDLILQMMRLPTGERKVVEVVEVAGVGEDGRPVLRPIYKLNPATGRLEPTGLRFTRAAERARKYGMTLRVFGLPEEE
;
A
#
# COMPACT_ATOMS: atom_id res chain seq x y z
N LEU A 1 -22.12 -10.02 18.10
CA LEU A 1 -20.78 -10.60 18.33
C LEU A 1 -19.90 -9.54 18.98
N LYS A 2 -19.21 -9.87 20.10
CA LYS A 2 -18.16 -9.01 20.66
C LYS A 2 -16.89 -9.19 19.80
N ILE A 3 -16.66 -8.27 18.88
CA ILE A 3 -15.40 -8.17 18.14
C ILE A 3 -14.37 -7.60 19.13
N PRO A 4 -13.18 -8.20 19.31
CA PRO A 4 -12.18 -7.66 20.22
C PRO A 4 -11.80 -6.24 19.80
N LYS A 5 -12.13 -5.26 20.65
CA LYS A 5 -11.64 -3.89 20.54
C LYS A 5 -10.13 -3.90 20.79
N HIS A 6 -9.39 -3.38 19.82
CA HIS A 6 -7.97 -3.01 19.91
C HIS A 6 -6.99 -4.15 20.17
N ARG A 7 -6.68 -4.92 19.11
CA ARG A 7 -5.43 -5.68 19.07
C ARG A 7 -4.30 -4.71 18.71
N LYS A 8 -3.24 -4.67 19.52
CA LYS A 8 -2.05 -3.86 19.23
C LYS A 8 -1.51 -4.21 17.83
N PRO A 9 -1.02 -3.21 17.06
CA PRO A 9 -0.26 -3.47 15.83
C PRO A 9 0.86 -4.48 16.07
N PHE A 10 1.10 -5.34 15.08
CA PHE A 10 2.24 -6.25 15.15
C PHE A 10 3.55 -5.48 15.07
N THR A 11 4.54 -5.87 15.88
CA THR A 11 5.90 -5.34 15.75
C THR A 11 6.65 -6.03 14.60
N GLU A 12 7.79 -5.45 14.20
CA GLU A 12 8.69 -6.08 13.22
C GLU A 12 9.10 -7.48 13.67
N GLU A 13 9.52 -7.63 14.93
CA GLU A 13 9.97 -8.90 15.51
C GLU A 13 8.85 -9.95 15.46
N GLU A 14 7.60 -9.53 15.69
CA GLU A 14 6.46 -10.43 15.62
C GLU A 14 6.18 -10.89 14.19
N LEU A 15 6.19 -9.97 13.20
CA LEU A 15 5.99 -10.32 11.79
C LEU A 15 7.10 -11.23 11.25
N VAL A 16 8.35 -10.99 11.65
CA VAL A 16 9.49 -11.84 11.30
C VAL A 16 9.37 -13.21 11.96
N ARG A 17 9.04 -13.26 13.25
CA ARG A 17 8.84 -14.52 13.99
C ARG A 17 7.70 -15.37 13.42
N LEU A 18 6.63 -14.73 12.95
CA LEU A 18 5.51 -15.39 12.26
C LEU A 18 5.85 -15.82 10.83
N GLY A 19 7.01 -15.44 10.31
CA GLY A 19 7.40 -15.72 8.92
C GLY A 19 6.60 -14.91 7.89
N THR A 20 5.89 -13.86 8.31
CA THR A 20 5.15 -12.97 7.40
C THR A 20 6.09 -12.17 6.51
N LEU A 21 7.23 -11.77 7.07
CA LEU A 21 8.33 -11.10 6.38
C LEU A 21 9.66 -11.77 6.77
N THR A 22 10.66 -11.65 5.92
CA THR A 22 12.06 -11.86 6.33
C THR A 22 12.65 -10.58 6.90
N PRO A 23 13.72 -10.64 7.73
CA PRO A 23 14.41 -9.43 8.21
C PRO A 23 14.83 -8.50 7.08
N ASP A 24 15.39 -9.08 6.02
CA ASP A 24 15.83 -8.37 4.82
C ASP A 24 14.68 -7.62 4.13
N ALA A 25 13.56 -8.32 3.88
CA ALA A 25 12.38 -7.70 3.29
C ALA A 25 11.79 -6.60 4.20
N SER A 26 11.75 -6.83 5.51
CA SER A 26 11.30 -5.83 6.48
C SER A 26 12.16 -4.57 6.45
N ALA A 27 13.49 -4.71 6.39
CA ALA A 27 14.40 -3.59 6.26
C ALA A 27 14.23 -2.84 4.93
N VAL A 28 13.89 -3.53 3.83
CA VAL A 28 13.51 -2.87 2.57
C VAL A 28 12.21 -2.07 2.72
N LEU A 29 11.18 -2.63 3.35
CA LEU A 29 9.91 -1.93 3.56
C LEU A 29 10.08 -0.70 4.46
N ARG A 30 10.95 -0.76 5.46
CA ARG A 30 11.33 0.41 6.28
C ARG A 30 11.94 1.52 5.43
N GLN A 31 12.93 1.20 4.60
CA GLN A 31 13.51 2.18 3.66
C GLN A 31 12.45 2.77 2.73
N ALA A 32 11.51 1.95 2.22
CA ALA A 32 10.44 2.41 1.35
C ALA A 32 9.49 3.40 2.04
N VAL A 33 9.10 3.13 3.29
CA VAL A 33 8.25 4.04 4.08
C VAL A 33 8.99 5.35 4.34
N GLU A 34 10.23 5.30 4.79
CA GLU A 34 11.06 6.47 5.07
C GLU A 34 11.28 7.33 3.82
N ALA A 35 11.53 6.69 2.67
CA ALA A 35 11.69 7.32 1.36
C ALA A 35 10.38 7.83 0.73
N ARG A 36 9.27 7.78 1.48
CA ARG A 36 7.93 8.21 1.04
C ARG A 36 7.51 7.56 -0.29
N LEU A 37 7.79 6.28 -0.47
CA LEU A 37 7.27 5.52 -1.61
C LEU A 37 5.78 5.24 -1.42
N ASN A 38 5.01 5.35 -2.51
CA ASN A 38 3.59 5.01 -2.51
C ASN A 38 3.41 3.49 -2.60
N ILE A 39 2.66 2.90 -1.66
CA ILE A 39 2.57 1.45 -1.49
C ILE A 39 1.12 0.99 -1.64
N VAL A 40 0.90 0.02 -2.52
CA VAL A 40 -0.35 -0.74 -2.61
C VAL A 40 -0.14 -2.10 -1.96
N ILE A 41 -0.93 -2.44 -0.95
CA ILE A 41 -0.93 -3.77 -0.34
C ILE A 41 -2.07 -4.59 -0.94
N SER A 42 -1.74 -5.65 -1.66
CA SER A 42 -2.68 -6.52 -2.33
C SER A 42 -2.80 -7.87 -1.63
N GLY A 43 -3.93 -8.55 -1.79
CA GLY A 43 -4.17 -9.88 -1.21
C GLY A 43 -5.64 -10.20 -0.96
N GLY A 44 -5.96 -11.49 -0.96
CA GLY A 44 -7.29 -12.00 -0.65
C GLY A 44 -7.80 -11.70 0.77
N THR A 45 -9.07 -11.99 1.01
CA THR A 45 -9.70 -11.79 2.32
C THR A 45 -8.98 -12.56 3.43
N GLY A 46 -8.66 -11.89 4.53
CA GLY A 46 -7.98 -12.52 5.67
C GLY A 46 -6.50 -12.86 5.45
N SER A 47 -5.88 -12.37 4.38
CA SER A 47 -4.44 -12.50 4.11
C SER A 47 -3.57 -11.70 5.09
N GLY A 48 -4.13 -10.67 5.75
CA GLY A 48 -3.43 -9.85 6.73
C GLY A 48 -3.02 -8.46 6.23
N LYS A 49 -3.59 -7.98 5.11
CA LYS A 49 -3.30 -6.64 4.55
C LYS A 49 -3.31 -5.53 5.60
N THR A 50 -4.40 -5.39 6.36
CA THR A 50 -4.51 -4.33 7.37
C THR A 50 -3.48 -4.47 8.49
N SER A 51 -3.08 -5.70 8.86
CA SER A 51 -2.00 -5.92 9.82
C SER A 51 -0.66 -5.42 9.28
N LEU A 52 -0.35 -5.70 8.01
CA LEU A 52 0.85 -5.19 7.36
C LEU A 52 0.80 -3.67 7.20
N THR A 53 -0.34 -3.10 6.80
CA THR A 53 -0.54 -1.65 6.74
C THR A 53 -0.30 -0.98 8.09
N ASN A 54 -0.83 -1.54 9.18
CA ASN A 54 -0.58 -1.05 10.54
C ASN A 54 0.92 -1.03 10.88
N TYR A 55 1.64 -2.10 10.53
CA TYR A 55 3.09 -2.14 10.68
C TYR A 55 3.78 -1.03 9.86
N LEU A 56 3.46 -0.89 8.57
CA LEU A 56 4.06 0.14 7.73
C LEU A 56 3.74 1.57 8.19
N VAL A 57 2.52 1.82 8.68
CA VAL A 57 2.12 3.08 9.29
C VAL A 57 2.94 3.37 10.55
N SER A 58 3.25 2.35 11.35
CA SER A 58 4.13 2.52 12.51
C SER A 58 5.55 2.95 12.13
N LEU A 59 6.01 2.69 10.91
CA LEU A 59 7.32 3.10 10.39
C LEU A 59 7.34 4.56 9.90
N ILE A 60 6.20 5.22 9.75
CA ILE A 60 6.14 6.61 9.26
C ILE A 60 6.84 7.54 10.25
N PRO A 61 7.81 8.39 9.82
CA PRO A 61 8.49 9.32 10.73
C PRO A 61 7.53 10.25 11.50
N PRO A 62 7.80 10.55 12.80
CA PRO A 62 6.85 11.23 13.70
C PRO A 62 6.41 12.64 13.28
N GLY A 63 7.22 13.33 12.47
CA GLY A 63 6.90 14.69 12.01
C GLY A 63 5.92 14.76 10.85
N GLN A 64 5.41 13.63 10.34
CA GLN A 64 4.56 13.58 9.16
C GLN A 64 3.08 13.51 9.56
N ARG A 65 2.28 14.44 9.07
CA ARG A 65 0.82 14.45 9.28
C ARG A 65 0.18 13.34 8.46
N THR A 66 -0.40 12.36 9.13
CA THR A 66 -1.02 11.18 8.50
C THR A 66 -2.52 11.23 8.68
N ILE A 67 -3.28 11.01 7.61
CA ILE A 67 -4.74 10.90 7.66
C ILE A 67 -5.15 9.51 7.20
N THR A 68 -5.92 8.79 8.01
CA THR A 68 -6.49 7.49 7.65
C THR A 68 -7.96 7.66 7.26
N CYS A 69 -8.38 7.02 6.17
CA CYS A 69 -9.75 6.98 5.67
C CYS A 69 -10.18 5.51 5.61
N GLU A 70 -11.14 5.10 6.43
CA GLU A 70 -11.53 3.69 6.58
C GLU A 70 -13.06 3.53 6.64
N GLU A 71 -13.58 2.35 6.30
CA GLU A 71 -15.00 2.04 6.56
C GLU A 71 -15.24 1.77 8.06
N VAL A 72 -14.30 1.06 8.67
CA VAL A 72 -14.22 0.80 10.11
C VAL A 72 -12.77 1.04 10.50
N ALA A 73 -12.52 1.86 11.52
CA ALA A 73 -11.15 2.18 11.94
C ALA A 73 -10.42 0.93 12.45
N GLU A 74 -9.47 0.43 11.66
CA GLU A 74 -8.58 -0.68 11.99
C GLU A 74 -7.13 -0.21 12.15
N ILE A 75 -6.73 0.89 11.51
CA ILE A 75 -5.38 1.44 11.63
C ILE A 75 -5.21 2.12 12.99
N GLN A 76 -4.20 1.68 13.71
CA GLN A 76 -3.83 2.21 15.02
C GLN A 76 -2.44 2.79 14.97
N THR A 77 -2.32 4.02 15.44
CA THR A 77 -1.04 4.71 15.52
C THR A 77 -1.04 5.63 16.73
N ASP A 78 0.12 5.73 17.38
CA ASP A 78 0.38 6.61 18.52
C ASP A 78 0.96 7.97 18.08
N ARG A 79 1.01 8.21 16.76
CA ARG A 79 1.57 9.43 16.17
C ARG A 79 0.73 10.63 16.54
N PHE A 80 1.39 11.67 17.05
CA PHE A 80 0.73 12.91 17.47
C PHE A 80 -0.04 13.60 16.33
N HIS A 81 0.52 13.62 15.11
CA HIS A 81 -0.10 14.25 13.94
C HIS A 81 -0.93 13.26 13.10
N HIS A 82 -1.76 12.43 13.76
CA HIS A 82 -2.68 11.51 13.10
C HIS A 82 -4.12 12.00 13.17
N VAL A 83 -4.86 11.89 12.05
CA VAL A 83 -6.32 12.05 12.01
C VAL A 83 -6.94 10.77 11.48
N SER A 84 -7.85 10.17 12.25
CA SER A 84 -8.64 9.02 11.81
C SER A 84 -10.01 9.48 11.32
N MET A 85 -10.40 9.04 10.13
CA MET A 85 -11.71 9.31 9.55
C MET A 85 -12.39 8.00 9.15
N GLU A 86 -13.65 7.86 9.54
CA GLU A 86 -14.48 6.70 9.25
C GLU A 86 -15.65 7.07 8.35
N SER A 87 -15.96 6.19 7.39
CA SER A 87 -17.12 6.37 6.53
C SER A 87 -18.37 6.08 7.34
N ARG A 88 -19.52 6.56 6.87
CA ARG A 88 -20.77 6.39 7.58
C ARG A 88 -21.89 6.08 6.59
N PRO A 89 -22.63 4.98 6.77
CA PRO A 89 -23.82 4.73 5.95
C PRO A 89 -24.87 5.83 6.20
N PRO A 90 -25.84 5.99 5.28
CA PRO A 90 -26.96 6.90 5.52
C PRO A 90 -27.75 6.49 6.77
N ASN A 91 -28.39 7.47 7.41
CA ASN A 91 -29.35 7.22 8.48
C ASN A 91 -30.62 6.52 7.95
N THR A 92 -31.56 6.20 8.84
CA THR A 92 -32.83 5.54 8.48
C THR A 92 -33.69 6.32 7.48
N GLU A 93 -33.45 7.63 7.32
CA GLU A 93 -34.13 8.50 6.35
C GLU A 93 -33.37 8.62 5.01
N GLY A 94 -32.29 7.85 4.83
CA GLY A 94 -31.46 7.91 3.61
C GLY A 94 -30.53 9.13 3.54
N ARG A 95 -30.28 9.81 4.66
CA ARG A 95 -29.50 11.07 4.71
C ARG A 95 -28.19 10.91 5.47
N GLY A 96 -27.24 11.79 5.15
CA GLY A 96 -25.99 11.92 5.90
C GLY A 96 -24.98 10.79 5.68
N GLU A 97 -25.08 10.10 4.54
CA GLU A 97 -24.01 9.21 4.07
C GLU A 97 -22.70 10.00 3.92
N VAL A 98 -21.61 9.38 4.34
CA VAL A 98 -20.24 9.84 4.08
C VAL A 98 -19.50 8.65 3.50
N THR A 99 -19.22 8.70 2.22
CA THR A 99 -18.52 7.60 1.52
C THR A 99 -17.03 7.66 1.78
N LEU A 100 -16.32 6.56 1.51
CA LEU A 100 -14.86 6.53 1.58
C LEU A 100 -14.24 7.57 0.62
N ARG A 101 -14.87 7.79 -0.53
CA ARG A 101 -14.47 8.83 -1.49
C ARG A 101 -14.58 10.23 -0.90
N ASP A 102 -15.66 10.54 -0.18
CA ASP A 102 -15.83 11.83 0.49
C ASP A 102 -14.72 12.08 1.50
N LEU A 103 -14.30 11.04 2.23
CA LEU A 103 -13.18 11.12 3.17
C LEU A 103 -11.86 11.43 2.47
N VAL A 104 -11.55 10.75 1.37
CA VAL A 104 -10.30 11.00 0.60
C VAL A 104 -10.28 12.43 0.05
N ILE A 105 -11.39 12.90 -0.53
CA ILE A 105 -11.51 14.27 -1.04
C ILE A 105 -11.37 15.28 0.11
N ASN A 106 -11.94 15.00 1.28
CA ASN A 106 -11.80 15.85 2.45
C ASN A 106 -10.35 15.87 2.97
N ALA A 107 -9.69 14.71 3.05
CA ALA A 107 -8.31 14.58 3.50
C ALA A 107 -7.36 15.47 2.71
N LEU A 108 -7.51 15.55 1.38
CA LEU A 108 -6.70 16.39 0.50
C LEU A 108 -6.71 17.88 0.88
N ARG A 109 -7.73 18.35 1.61
CA ARG A 109 -7.85 19.75 2.06
C ARG A 109 -7.26 19.99 3.44
N GLN A 110 -6.85 18.94 4.14
CA GLN A 110 -6.33 19.00 5.50
C GLN A 110 -4.80 19.06 5.58
N ARG A 111 -4.14 19.36 4.46
CA ARG A 111 -2.67 19.40 4.31
C ARG A 111 -1.96 18.15 4.87
N PRO A 112 -2.38 16.93 4.51
CA PRO A 112 -1.65 15.74 4.95
C PRO A 112 -0.26 15.67 4.33
N ASP A 113 0.68 15.03 5.01
CA ASP A 113 1.88 14.48 4.35
C ASP A 113 1.54 13.17 3.65
N ARG A 114 0.67 12.36 4.26
CA ARG A 114 0.25 11.04 3.76
C ARG A 114 -1.24 10.80 3.95
N ILE A 115 -1.85 10.14 2.98
CA ILE A 115 -3.22 9.65 3.06
C ILE A 115 -3.17 8.13 3.01
N ILE A 116 -3.77 7.48 4.00
CA ILE A 116 -3.88 6.03 4.06
C ILE A 116 -5.33 5.65 3.88
N VAL A 117 -5.64 4.89 2.84
CA VAL A 117 -6.99 4.37 2.61
C VAL A 117 -7.02 2.91 3.04
N GLY A 118 -7.96 2.56 3.93
CA GLY A 118 -8.03 1.22 4.52
C GLY A 118 -8.13 0.12 3.46
N GLU A 119 -9.11 0.21 2.56
CA GLU A 119 -9.23 -0.67 1.39
C GLU A 119 -9.96 0.08 0.28
N CYS A 120 -9.35 0.22 -0.89
CA CYS A 120 -10.04 0.75 -2.07
C CYS A 120 -10.94 -0.34 -2.67
N ARG A 121 -12.18 0.04 -3.00
CA ARG A 121 -13.24 -0.78 -3.58
C ARG A 121 -13.99 -0.12 -4.73
N ALA A 122 -13.93 1.21 -4.86
CA ALA A 122 -14.69 1.97 -5.85
C ALA A 122 -13.96 3.27 -6.26
N GLY A 123 -14.73 4.30 -6.62
CA GLY A 123 -14.22 5.51 -7.26
C GLY A 123 -13.18 6.32 -6.48
N GLU A 124 -13.06 6.10 -5.17
CA GLU A 124 -11.98 6.69 -4.34
C GLU A 124 -10.58 6.27 -4.80
N ALA A 125 -10.44 5.15 -5.52
CA ALA A 125 -9.16 4.73 -6.08
C ALA A 125 -8.57 5.80 -7.02
N TRP A 126 -9.42 6.51 -7.79
CA TRP A 126 -8.95 7.62 -8.62
C TRP A 126 -8.40 8.77 -7.79
N ASP A 127 -9.15 9.19 -6.78
CA ASP A 127 -8.74 10.29 -5.89
C ASP A 127 -7.45 9.92 -5.13
N MET A 128 -7.28 8.63 -4.80
CA MET A 128 -6.07 8.07 -4.21
C MET A 128 -4.86 8.10 -5.15
N ILE A 129 -5.03 7.66 -6.41
CA ILE A 129 -3.98 7.73 -7.45
C ILE A 129 -3.55 9.19 -7.69
N GLN A 130 -4.52 10.11 -7.69
CA GLN A 130 -4.24 11.54 -7.78
C GLN A 130 -3.47 12.05 -6.56
N ALA A 131 -3.84 11.66 -5.34
CA ALA A 131 -3.11 12.03 -4.12
C ALA A 131 -1.65 11.56 -4.17
N MET A 132 -1.43 10.30 -4.55
CA MET A 132 -0.10 9.69 -4.72
C MET A 132 0.76 10.42 -5.76
N SER A 133 0.13 10.92 -6.82
CA SER A 133 0.80 11.65 -7.89
C SER A 133 1.01 13.13 -7.57
N THR A 134 0.17 13.72 -6.72
CA THR A 134 0.12 15.16 -6.47
C THR A 134 0.21 15.48 -4.99
N GLY A 135 1.43 15.78 -4.52
CA GLY A 135 1.67 16.44 -3.24
C GLY A 135 1.56 15.58 -1.98
N HIS A 136 1.16 14.29 -2.08
CA HIS A 136 1.01 13.40 -0.92
C HIS A 136 1.80 12.08 -1.08
N PRO A 137 3.13 12.15 -1.27
CA PRO A 137 3.97 10.96 -1.41
C PRO A 137 4.05 10.16 -0.12
N GLY A 138 4.25 8.85 -0.23
CA GLY A 138 4.31 7.94 0.91
C GLY A 138 2.94 7.45 1.37
N SER A 139 1.92 7.74 0.56
CA SER A 139 0.55 7.31 0.80
C SER A 139 0.37 5.81 0.53
N MET A 140 -0.60 5.19 1.18
CA MET A 140 -0.79 3.73 1.11
C MET A 140 -2.26 3.39 0.94
N THR A 141 -2.54 2.27 0.29
CA THR A 141 -3.88 1.69 0.27
C THR A 141 -3.82 0.17 0.23
N THR A 142 -4.93 -0.49 0.54
CA THR A 142 -5.07 -1.93 0.29
C THR A 142 -6.07 -2.21 -0.83
N VAL A 143 -5.85 -3.29 -1.56
CA VAL A 143 -6.71 -3.78 -2.63
C VAL A 143 -6.89 -5.28 -2.46
N HIS A 144 -8.10 -5.79 -2.70
CA HIS A 144 -8.32 -7.23 -2.72
C HIS A 144 -7.94 -7.80 -4.09
N ALA A 145 -6.86 -8.56 -4.20
CA ALA A 145 -6.50 -9.28 -5.42
C ALA A 145 -5.64 -10.50 -5.06
N ASP A 146 -5.73 -11.56 -5.85
CA ASP A 146 -5.00 -12.81 -5.61
C ASP A 146 -3.59 -12.76 -6.21
N GLU A 147 -3.39 -11.95 -7.25
CA GLU A 147 -2.10 -11.72 -7.91
C GLU A 147 -1.80 -10.22 -8.11
N VAL A 148 -0.52 -9.89 -8.36
CA VAL A 148 -0.05 -8.49 -8.50
C VAL A 148 -0.66 -7.83 -9.74
N GLU A 149 -0.74 -8.54 -10.86
CA GLU A 149 -1.34 -8.08 -12.11
C GLU A 149 -2.83 -7.82 -11.93
N GLU A 150 -3.53 -8.70 -11.20
CA GLU A 150 -4.95 -8.50 -10.87
C GLU A 150 -5.13 -7.23 -10.02
N ALA A 151 -4.22 -6.92 -9.09
CA ALA A 151 -4.29 -5.70 -8.31
C ALA A 151 -4.31 -4.44 -9.20
N VAL A 152 -3.52 -4.43 -10.28
CA VAL A 152 -3.51 -3.35 -11.27
C VAL A 152 -4.85 -3.28 -12.02
N GLU A 153 -5.36 -4.42 -12.49
CA GLU A 153 -6.66 -4.48 -13.19
C GLU A 153 -7.81 -4.00 -12.32
N ARG A 154 -7.79 -4.33 -11.03
CA ARG A 154 -8.80 -3.85 -10.08
C ARG A 154 -8.71 -2.36 -9.83
N LEU A 155 -7.51 -1.80 -9.73
CA LEU A 155 -7.33 -0.35 -9.69
C LEU A 155 -7.91 0.32 -10.93
N VAL A 156 -7.69 -0.24 -12.13
CA VAL A 156 -8.32 0.28 -13.37
C VAL A 156 -9.84 0.25 -13.27
N ASN A 157 -10.42 -0.89 -12.88
CA ASN A 157 -11.87 -1.04 -12.76
C ASN A 157 -12.47 -0.06 -11.75
N MET A 158 -11.82 0.13 -10.59
CA MET A 158 -12.24 1.08 -9.57
C MET A 158 -12.19 2.54 -10.07
N VAL A 159 -11.17 2.90 -10.86
CA VAL A 159 -11.10 4.22 -11.50
C VAL A 159 -12.22 4.41 -12.52
N LEU A 160 -12.57 3.39 -13.30
CA LEU A 160 -13.69 3.45 -14.24
C LEU A 160 -15.02 3.70 -13.49
N LEU A 161 -15.21 3.08 -12.32
CA LEU A 161 -16.36 3.32 -11.45
C LEU A 161 -16.40 4.74 -10.84
N ALA A 162 -15.29 5.49 -10.88
CA ALA A 162 -15.26 6.89 -10.44
C ALA A 162 -16.06 7.84 -11.36
N GLY A 163 -16.57 7.33 -12.49
CA GLY A 163 -17.34 8.08 -13.48
C GLY A 163 -16.46 8.97 -14.38
N LYS A 164 -15.18 8.62 -14.54
CA LYS A 164 -14.25 9.32 -15.42
C LYS A 164 -14.24 8.64 -16.78
N ASP A 165 -14.55 9.40 -17.83
CA ASP A 165 -14.45 8.93 -19.21
C ASP A 165 -12.98 9.04 -19.69
N LEU A 166 -12.12 8.20 -19.10
CA LEU A 166 -10.70 8.13 -19.44
C LEU A 166 -10.42 6.82 -20.17
N PRO A 167 -9.67 6.85 -21.30
CA PRO A 167 -9.21 5.64 -21.94
C PRO A 167 -8.36 4.78 -20.98
N VAL A 168 -8.54 3.46 -21.00
CA VAL A 168 -7.81 2.53 -20.13
C VAL A 168 -6.28 2.72 -20.15
N PRO A 169 -5.61 2.94 -21.30
CA PRO A 169 -4.16 3.20 -21.33
C PRO A 169 -3.75 4.44 -20.52
N VAL A 170 -4.63 5.46 -20.43
CA VAL A 170 -4.38 6.65 -19.61
C VAL A 170 -4.47 6.30 -18.13
N ILE A 171 -5.46 5.50 -17.72
CA ILE A 171 -5.61 5.05 -16.33
C ILE A 171 -4.41 4.21 -15.91
N LEU A 172 -4.01 3.25 -16.73
CA LEU A 172 -2.84 2.41 -16.51
C LEU A 172 -1.57 3.25 -16.35
N ARG A 173 -1.39 4.25 -17.20
CA ARG A 173 -0.27 5.20 -17.10
C ARG A 173 -0.30 5.98 -15.78
N GLN A 174 -1.47 6.43 -15.32
CA GLN A 174 -1.57 7.12 -14.02
C GLN A 174 -1.22 6.20 -12.85
N ILE A 175 -1.68 4.94 -12.86
CA ILE A 175 -1.32 3.95 -11.85
C ILE A 175 0.21 3.73 -11.87
N ALA A 176 0.78 3.51 -13.05
CA ALA A 176 2.21 3.31 -13.25
C ALA A 176 3.06 4.48 -12.75
N LEU A 177 2.56 5.72 -12.83
CA LEU A 177 3.25 6.91 -12.34
C LEU A 177 2.98 7.20 -10.86
N ALA A 178 1.85 6.78 -10.32
CA ALA A 178 1.47 7.04 -8.93
C ALA A 178 2.11 6.03 -7.97
N VAL A 179 2.00 4.74 -8.29
CA VAL A 179 2.41 3.64 -7.42
C VAL A 179 3.90 3.39 -7.57
N ASP A 180 4.57 3.12 -6.45
CA ASP A 180 6.00 2.79 -6.43
C ASP A 180 6.21 1.31 -6.09
N LEU A 181 5.45 0.77 -5.13
CA LEU A 181 5.52 -0.63 -4.72
C LEU A 181 4.13 -1.29 -4.65
N ILE A 182 4.07 -2.55 -5.03
CA ILE A 182 2.94 -3.45 -4.74
C ILE A 182 3.45 -4.59 -3.86
N LEU A 183 2.81 -4.80 -2.71
CA LEU A 183 3.11 -5.89 -1.78
C LEU A 183 2.00 -6.94 -1.89
N GLN A 184 2.31 -8.14 -2.37
CA GLN A 184 1.32 -9.22 -2.47
C GLN A 184 1.32 -10.03 -1.19
N MET A 185 0.15 -10.14 -0.55
CA MET A 185 -0.08 -10.94 0.64
C MET A 185 -0.95 -12.15 0.34
N MET A 186 -0.55 -13.31 0.85
CA MET A 186 -1.34 -14.54 0.78
C MET A 186 -1.51 -15.16 2.15
N ARG A 187 -2.65 -15.84 2.33
CA ARG A 187 -2.84 -16.84 3.38
C ARG A 187 -2.55 -18.21 2.77
N LEU A 188 -1.44 -18.80 3.16
CA LEU A 188 -1.02 -20.11 2.66
C LEU A 188 -1.96 -21.22 3.19
N PRO A 189 -2.00 -22.41 2.53
CA PRO A 189 -2.79 -23.55 3.00
C PRO A 189 -2.46 -23.99 4.44
N THR A 190 -1.23 -23.73 4.90
CA THR A 190 -0.78 -23.95 6.28
C THR A 190 -1.43 -22.99 7.30
N GLY A 191 -2.15 -21.99 6.83
CA GLY A 191 -2.77 -20.93 7.63
C GLY A 191 -1.87 -19.72 7.88
N GLU A 192 -0.58 -19.84 7.56
CA GLU A 192 0.39 -18.74 7.65
C GLU A 192 0.00 -17.59 6.71
N ARG A 193 0.25 -16.36 7.15
CA ARG A 193 0.06 -15.14 6.36
C ARG A 193 1.43 -14.62 5.97
N LYS A 194 1.72 -14.55 4.68
CA LYS A 194 3.03 -14.13 4.17
C LYS A 194 2.91 -13.05 3.12
N VAL A 195 3.88 -12.13 3.13
CA VAL A 195 4.19 -11.37 1.93
C VAL A 195 4.88 -12.33 0.98
N VAL A 196 4.27 -12.53 -0.18
CA VAL A 196 4.77 -13.46 -1.19
C VAL A 196 5.55 -12.78 -2.30
N GLU A 197 5.26 -11.50 -2.57
CA GLU A 197 6.00 -10.69 -3.54
C GLU A 197 6.11 -9.24 -3.07
N VAL A 198 7.28 -8.65 -3.32
CA VAL A 198 7.53 -7.20 -3.21
C VAL A 198 7.90 -6.73 -4.61
N VAL A 199 7.00 -6.00 -5.26
CA VAL A 199 7.13 -5.62 -6.66
C VAL A 199 7.33 -4.12 -6.78
N GLU A 200 8.38 -3.71 -7.50
CA GLU A 200 8.57 -2.33 -7.93
C GLU A 200 7.71 -2.05 -9.17
N VAL A 201 6.99 -0.93 -9.13
CA VAL A 201 6.37 -0.34 -10.33
C VAL A 201 7.39 0.60 -10.98
N ALA A 202 8.18 0.04 -11.90
CA ALA A 202 9.41 0.64 -12.40
C ALA A 202 9.21 1.70 -13.48
N GLY A 203 8.00 1.82 -14.02
CA GLY A 203 7.70 2.80 -15.07
C GLY A 203 6.45 2.43 -15.86
N VAL A 204 6.33 3.05 -17.02
CA VAL A 204 5.19 2.89 -17.94
C VAL A 204 5.66 2.10 -19.16
N GLY A 205 5.01 0.98 -19.46
CA GLY A 205 5.23 0.18 -20.66
C GLY A 205 4.61 0.81 -21.91
N GLU A 206 4.83 0.19 -23.07
CA GLU A 206 4.40 0.73 -24.37
C GLU A 206 2.87 0.90 -24.48
N ASP A 207 2.10 0.00 -23.89
CA ASP A 207 0.63 0.04 -23.85
C ASP A 207 0.06 0.84 -22.67
N GLY A 208 0.93 1.54 -21.93
CA GLY A 208 0.57 2.27 -20.73
C GLY A 208 0.59 1.45 -19.44
N ARG A 209 0.74 0.11 -19.51
CA ARG A 209 0.75 -0.73 -18.31
C ARG A 209 1.94 -0.44 -17.39
N PRO A 210 1.77 -0.60 -16.06
CA PRO A 210 2.89 -0.62 -15.14
C PRO A 210 3.94 -1.68 -15.52
N VAL A 211 5.22 -1.29 -15.57
CA VAL A 211 6.33 -2.25 -15.66
C VAL A 211 6.59 -2.81 -14.27
N LEU A 212 6.21 -4.07 -14.05
CA LEU A 212 6.31 -4.75 -12.76
C LEU A 212 7.66 -5.49 -12.65
N ARG A 213 8.43 -5.16 -11.61
CA ARG A 213 9.73 -5.80 -11.34
C ARG A 213 9.72 -6.42 -9.94
N PRO A 214 9.59 -7.76 -9.81
CA PRO A 214 9.59 -8.41 -8.51
C PRO A 214 10.98 -8.30 -7.89
N ILE A 215 11.11 -7.55 -6.79
CA ILE A 215 12.36 -7.36 -6.06
C ILE A 215 12.58 -8.49 -5.06
N TYR A 216 11.50 -8.92 -4.40
CA TYR A 216 11.47 -10.14 -3.60
C TYR A 216 10.34 -11.06 -4.05
N LYS A 217 10.56 -12.37 -3.97
CA LYS A 217 9.55 -13.40 -4.22
C LYS A 217 9.69 -14.55 -3.23
N LEU A 218 8.57 -15.13 -2.82
CA LEU A 218 8.54 -16.30 -1.95
C LEU A 218 9.15 -17.47 -2.70
N ASN A 219 10.23 -18.02 -2.17
CA ASN A 219 10.82 -19.24 -2.67
C ASN A 219 10.03 -20.44 -2.13
N PRO A 220 9.35 -21.24 -2.98
CA PRO A 220 8.54 -22.35 -2.52
C PRO A 220 9.35 -23.46 -1.83
N ALA A 221 10.63 -23.60 -2.16
CA ALA A 221 11.49 -24.63 -1.58
C ALA A 221 11.91 -24.28 -0.15
N THR A 222 12.17 -23.00 0.13
CA THR A 222 12.59 -22.54 1.47
C THR A 222 11.42 -22.02 2.30
N GLY A 223 10.31 -21.66 1.66
CA GLY A 223 9.16 -20.99 2.29
C GLY A 223 9.47 -19.57 2.77
N ARG A 224 10.54 -18.95 2.26
CA ARG A 224 11.04 -17.63 2.66
C ARG A 224 10.97 -16.63 1.51
N LEU A 225 10.75 -15.37 1.85
CA LEU A 225 10.76 -14.26 0.91
C LEU A 225 12.21 -13.86 0.63
N GLU A 226 12.67 -14.03 -0.60
CA GLU A 226 14.06 -13.91 -1.02
C GLU A 226 14.21 -12.90 -2.17
N PRO A 227 15.35 -12.20 -2.29
CA PRO A 227 15.56 -11.26 -3.38
C PRO A 227 15.68 -11.99 -4.72
N THR A 228 15.15 -11.40 -5.78
CA THR A 228 15.13 -12.02 -7.13
C THR A 228 16.42 -11.80 -7.93
N GLY A 229 17.35 -10.99 -7.41
CA GLY A 229 18.50 -10.47 -8.16
C GLY A 229 18.25 -9.10 -8.79
N LEU A 230 16.99 -8.63 -8.85
CA LEU A 230 16.67 -7.29 -9.33
C LEU A 230 16.91 -6.23 -8.24
N ARG A 231 17.40 -5.06 -8.67
CA ARG A 231 17.52 -3.85 -7.84
C ARG A 231 16.48 -2.82 -8.23
N PHE A 232 16.10 -1.98 -7.26
CA PHE A 232 15.25 -0.81 -7.49
C PHE A 232 15.83 0.11 -8.56
N THR A 233 14.99 0.58 -9.47
CA THR A 233 15.34 1.62 -10.45
C THR A 233 14.61 2.90 -10.09
N ARG A 234 13.35 3.02 -10.49
CA ARG A 234 12.51 4.20 -10.30
C ARG A 234 12.28 4.51 -8.83
N ALA A 235 12.08 3.48 -7.99
CA ALA A 235 11.96 3.67 -6.55
C ALA A 235 13.25 4.26 -5.95
N ALA A 236 14.43 3.84 -6.44
CA ALA A 236 15.70 4.40 -6.00
C ALA A 236 15.86 5.87 -6.41
N GLU A 237 15.44 6.24 -7.62
CA GLU A 237 15.42 7.64 -8.07
C GLU A 237 14.51 8.52 -7.20
N ARG A 238 13.34 8.00 -6.81
CA ARG A 238 12.43 8.72 -5.90
C ARG A 238 13.03 8.86 -4.51
N ALA A 239 13.65 7.82 -3.98
CA ALA A 239 14.29 7.87 -2.66
C ALA A 239 15.43 8.90 -2.60
N ARG A 240 16.21 9.07 -3.68
CA ARG A 240 17.25 10.10 -3.76
C ARG A 240 16.72 11.52 -3.55
N LYS A 241 15.46 11.80 -3.93
CA LYS A 241 14.82 13.11 -3.68
C LYS A 241 14.63 13.40 -2.19
N TYR A 242 14.66 12.37 -1.36
CA TYR A 242 14.61 12.44 0.10
C TYR A 242 15.98 12.18 0.74
N GLY A 243 17.07 12.22 -0.04
CA GLY A 243 18.42 11.98 0.47
C GLY A 243 18.71 10.53 0.85
N MET A 244 17.91 9.57 0.35
CA MET A 244 18.04 8.16 0.67
C MET A 244 18.56 7.34 -0.51
N THR A 245 19.36 6.32 -0.21
CA THR A 245 19.79 5.29 -1.17
C THR A 245 19.12 3.99 -0.80
N LEU A 246 18.22 3.49 -1.65
CA LEU A 246 17.56 2.20 -1.41
C LEU A 246 18.53 1.05 -1.66
N ARG A 247 18.54 0.10 -0.74
CA ARG A 247 19.25 -1.17 -0.88
C ARG A 247 18.26 -2.32 -0.96
N VAL A 248 18.61 -3.33 -1.75
CA VAL A 248 17.99 -4.66 -1.70
C VAL A 248 18.91 -5.56 -0.88
N PHE A 249 18.44 -5.97 0.29
CA PHE A 249 19.19 -6.83 1.20
C PHE A 249 19.20 -8.28 0.70
N GLY A 250 20.30 -9.00 0.95
CA GLY A 250 20.51 -10.35 0.45
C GLY A 250 21.11 -10.41 -0.97
N LEU A 251 21.40 -9.26 -1.59
CA LEU A 251 22.23 -9.17 -2.80
C LEU A 251 23.64 -8.69 -2.43
N PRO A 252 24.69 -9.06 -3.20
CA PRO A 252 26.04 -8.50 -3.04
C PRO A 252 26.04 -6.97 -3.10
N GLU A 253 27.03 -6.29 -2.50
CA GLU A 253 27.20 -4.84 -2.76
C GLU A 253 27.68 -4.62 -4.22
N GLU A 254 27.35 -3.47 -4.80
CA GLU A 254 27.89 -3.07 -6.10
C GLU A 254 29.36 -2.66 -5.92
N GLU A 255 30.25 -3.12 -6.80
CA GLU A 255 31.66 -2.70 -6.86
C GLU A 255 31.81 -1.23 -7.30
#